data_AF-A0A839UTH0-F1
#
_entry.id   AF-A0A839UTH0-F1
#
_cell.length_a   1.000
_cell.length_b   1.000
_cell.length_c   1.000
_cell.angle_alpha   90.00
_cell.angle_beta   90.00
_cell.angle_gamma   90.00
#
_symmetry.space_group_name_H-M   'P 1'
#
loop_
_entity.id
_entity.type
_entity.pdbx_description
1 polymer ?
#
loop_
_entity_poly.entity_id
_entity_poly.type
_entity_poly.pdbx_seq_one_letter_code
_entity_poly.pdbx_strand_id
1 'polypeptide(L)'
;MSMEQINRNFPWCDEYEDDSFTGTLNEKCAWSDEEYFKLDDELYELSTRYKDADQLPRVLVWRLMRIFSYVMMTIGCHSNPNDGYKIENIDDEQLFDRRERFQLVFEGFFKGEMPKTKYFEYGRSNRE
;
A
#
# COMPACT_ATOMS: atom_id res chain seq x y z
N MET A 1 -15.03 -10.06 -9.89
CA MET A 1 -13.64 -9.93 -9.40
C MET A 1 -13.64 -8.89 -8.31
N SER A 2 -13.29 -9.36 -7.12
CA SER A 2 -13.31 -8.67 -5.83
C SER A 2 -12.20 -7.62 -5.76
N MET A 3 -12.45 -6.55 -4.99
CA MET A 3 -11.41 -5.69 -4.45
C MET A 3 -10.85 -6.40 -3.19
N GLU A 4 -10.37 -7.63 -3.37
CA GLU A 4 -10.09 -8.53 -2.27
C GLU A 4 -8.95 -7.99 -1.42
N GLN A 5 -7.84 -7.61 -2.07
CA GLN A 5 -6.67 -7.13 -1.35
C GLN A 5 -6.93 -5.76 -0.72
N ILE A 6 -7.68 -4.88 -1.37
CA ILE A 6 -8.14 -3.61 -0.79
C ILE A 6 -9.06 -3.84 0.40
N ASN A 7 -10.02 -4.75 0.31
CA ASN A 7 -10.98 -5.00 1.39
C ASN A 7 -10.28 -5.63 2.61
N ARG A 8 -9.39 -6.60 2.38
CA ARG A 8 -8.56 -7.21 3.44
C ARG A 8 -7.66 -6.20 4.14
N ASN A 9 -7.28 -5.12 3.46
CA ASN A 9 -6.47 -4.02 4.01
C ASN A 9 -7.28 -2.84 4.58
N PHE A 10 -8.61 -2.93 4.64
CA PHE A 10 -9.44 -1.83 5.11
C PHE A 10 -10.24 -2.25 6.36
N PRO A 11 -9.91 -1.74 7.56
CA PRO A 11 -10.53 -2.18 8.83
C PRO A 11 -12.06 -2.03 8.95
N TRP A 12 -12.71 -1.36 8.00
CA TRP A 12 -14.16 -1.18 7.97
C TRP A 12 -14.85 -2.09 6.92
N CYS A 13 -14.13 -3.11 6.45
CA CYS A 13 -14.65 -4.19 5.62
C CYS A 13 -14.76 -5.47 6.45
N ASP A 14 -15.81 -6.26 6.20
CA ASP A 14 -15.97 -7.58 6.84
C ASP A 14 -14.85 -8.55 6.42
N GLU A 15 -14.23 -8.29 5.27
CA GLU A 15 -13.09 -9.04 4.75
C GLU A 15 -11.75 -8.59 5.35
N TYR A 16 -11.71 -7.62 6.27
CA TYR A 16 -10.45 -7.20 6.89
C TYR A 16 -9.74 -8.38 7.56
N GLU A 17 -8.43 -8.47 7.35
CA GLU A 17 -7.62 -9.53 7.93
C GLU A 17 -6.38 -8.96 8.63
N ASP A 18 -6.13 -9.45 9.84
CA ASP A 18 -4.98 -9.06 10.68
C ASP A 18 -3.63 -9.47 10.06
N ASP A 19 -3.64 -10.39 9.08
CA ASP A 19 -2.46 -10.81 8.32
C ASP A 19 -2.33 -10.12 6.95
N SER A 20 -3.24 -9.20 6.60
CA SER A 20 -3.07 -8.30 5.44
C SER A 20 -1.85 -7.38 5.61
N PHE A 21 -1.51 -6.57 4.61
CA PHE A 21 -0.39 -5.62 4.71
C PHE A 21 -0.60 -4.61 5.84
N THR A 22 -1.75 -3.93 5.86
CA THR A 22 -2.10 -2.97 6.92
C THR A 22 -2.36 -3.65 8.27
N GLY A 23 -2.92 -4.87 8.28
CA GLY A 23 -3.05 -5.68 9.50
C GLY A 23 -1.69 -6.04 10.09
N THR A 24 -0.75 -6.48 9.26
CA THR A 24 0.62 -6.81 9.68
C THR A 24 1.38 -5.58 10.18
N LEU A 25 1.18 -4.40 9.56
CA LEU A 25 1.70 -3.14 10.10
C LEU A 25 1.09 -2.85 11.48
N ASN A 26 -0.23 -3.01 11.64
CA ASN A 26 -0.92 -2.69 12.89
C ASN A 26 -0.55 -3.64 14.05
N GLU A 27 -0.63 -4.94 13.81
CA GLU A 27 -0.57 -5.97 14.85
C GLU A 27 0.85 -6.43 15.14
N LYS A 28 1.73 -6.43 14.14
CA LYS A 28 3.09 -6.96 14.24
C LYS A 28 4.16 -5.89 14.12
N CYS A 29 3.77 -4.63 13.86
CA CYS A 29 4.70 -3.55 13.62
C CYS A 29 5.73 -3.90 12.53
N ALA A 30 5.30 -4.59 11.49
CA ALA A 30 6.20 -5.16 10.48
C ALA A 30 5.76 -4.78 9.07
N TRP A 31 6.73 -4.51 8.19
CA TRP A 31 6.51 -4.37 6.76
C TRP A 31 6.62 -5.75 6.10
N SER A 32 5.49 -6.31 5.67
CA SER A 32 5.47 -7.54 4.87
C SER A 32 5.54 -7.19 3.39
N ASP A 33 6.67 -7.48 2.74
CA ASP A 33 6.82 -7.30 1.29
C ASP A 33 5.81 -8.17 0.53
N GLU A 34 5.59 -9.41 0.97
CA GLU A 34 4.65 -10.34 0.34
C GLU A 34 3.22 -9.76 0.32
N GLU A 35 2.73 -9.28 1.47
CA GLU A 35 1.38 -8.73 1.57
C GLU A 35 1.27 -7.37 0.87
N TYR A 36 2.34 -6.56 0.93
CA TYR A 36 2.39 -5.30 0.19
C TYR A 36 2.25 -5.56 -1.32
N PHE A 37 2.97 -6.54 -1.88
CA PHE A 37 2.91 -6.81 -3.32
C PHE A 37 1.54 -7.34 -3.77
N LYS A 38 0.80 -8.07 -2.93
CA LYS A 38 -0.60 -8.44 -3.22
C LYS A 38 -1.48 -7.20 -3.41
N LEU A 39 -1.34 -6.20 -2.53
CA LEU A 39 -2.06 -4.92 -2.65
C LEU A 39 -1.58 -4.08 -3.86
N ASP A 40 -0.27 -4.03 -4.09
CA ASP A 40 0.37 -3.36 -5.23
C ASP A 40 -0.16 -3.91 -6.56
N ASP A 41 -0.19 -5.23 -6.72
CA ASP A 41 -0.66 -5.88 -7.94
C ASP A 41 -2.14 -5.61 -8.19
N GLU A 42 -3.00 -5.64 -7.16
CA GLU A 42 -4.42 -5.28 -7.31
C GLU A 42 -4.61 -3.81 -7.74
N LEU A 43 -3.75 -2.88 -7.31
CA LEU A 43 -3.75 -1.50 -7.81
C LEU A 43 -3.41 -1.42 -9.31
N TYR A 44 -2.43 -2.19 -9.78
CA TYR A 44 -2.11 -2.27 -11.21
C TYR A 44 -3.28 -2.86 -12.02
N GLU A 45 -3.93 -3.92 -11.52
CA GLU A 45 -5.11 -4.50 -12.16
C GLU A 45 -6.28 -3.51 -12.23
N LEU A 46 -6.58 -2.82 -11.13
CA LEU A 46 -7.62 -1.80 -11.09
C LEU A 46 -7.29 -0.61 -11.99
N SER A 47 -6.01 -0.22 -12.09
CA SER A 47 -5.60 0.85 -13.02
C SER A 47 -5.91 0.49 -14.47
N THR A 48 -5.72 -0.77 -14.85
CA THR A 48 -6.04 -1.26 -16.19
C THR A 48 -7.55 -1.29 -16.41
N ARG A 49 -8.31 -1.71 -15.39
CA ARG A 49 -9.77 -1.75 -15.43
C ARG A 49 -10.41 -0.38 -15.56
N TYR A 50 -9.89 0.63 -14.87
CA TYR A 50 -10.41 1.99 -14.85
C TYR A 50 -9.65 2.94 -15.77
N LYS A 51 -8.81 2.43 -16.69
CA LYS A 51 -7.95 3.23 -17.57
C LYS A 51 -8.72 4.31 -18.35
N ASP A 52 -9.90 3.94 -18.86
CA ASP A 52 -10.74 4.83 -19.68
C ASP A 52 -11.93 5.38 -18.89
N ALA A 53 -11.92 5.26 -17.55
CA ALA A 53 -13.00 5.75 -16.71
C ALA A 53 -12.82 7.24 -16.40
N ASP A 54 -13.84 8.05 -16.69
CA ASP A 54 -13.84 9.48 -16.34
C ASP A 54 -13.83 9.71 -14.82
N GLN A 55 -14.36 8.76 -14.05
CA GLN A 55 -14.44 8.81 -12.60
C GLN A 55 -14.28 7.43 -11.96
N LEU A 56 -13.60 7.38 -10.82
CA LEU A 56 -13.51 6.18 -9.99
C LEU A 56 -14.73 6.06 -9.07
N PRO A 57 -15.18 4.82 -8.74
CA PRO A 57 -16.22 4.62 -7.74
C PRO A 57 -15.82 5.22 -6.38
N ARG A 58 -16.71 6.01 -5.77
CA ARG A 58 -16.44 6.69 -4.49
C ARG A 58 -16.00 5.73 -3.39
N VAL A 59 -16.60 4.54 -3.32
CA VAL A 59 -16.24 3.52 -2.33
C VAL A 59 -14.80 3.03 -2.50
N LEU A 60 -14.35 2.86 -3.74
CA LEU A 60 -12.97 2.47 -4.04
C LEU A 60 -12.01 3.57 -3.61
N VAL A 61 -12.27 4.82 -4.03
CA VAL A 61 -11.43 5.97 -3.66
C VAL A 61 -11.33 6.11 -2.15
N TRP A 62 -12.44 5.97 -1.42
CA TRP A 62 -12.43 6.05 0.03
C TRP A 62 -11.54 4.98 0.66
N ARG A 63 -11.69 3.72 0.25
CA ARG A 63 -10.88 2.61 0.78
C ARG A 63 -9.39 2.81 0.52
N LEU A 64 -9.03 3.15 -0.73
CA LEU A 64 -7.65 3.41 -1.11
C LEU A 64 -7.05 4.58 -0.33
N MET A 65 -7.79 5.70 -0.20
CA MET A 65 -7.32 6.85 0.56
C MET A 65 -7.13 6.52 2.04
N ARG A 66 -7.96 5.65 2.62
CA ARG A 66 -7.81 5.21 4.01
C ARG A 66 -6.58 4.34 4.21
N ILE A 67 -6.33 3.40 3.30
CA ILE A 67 -5.10 2.58 3.30
C ILE A 67 -3.87 3.49 3.17
N PHE A 68 -3.86 4.37 2.16
CA PHE A 68 -2.77 5.32 1.94
C PHE A 68 -2.50 6.17 3.18
N SER A 69 -3.54 6.79 3.74
CA SER A 69 -3.39 7.68 4.89
C SER A 69 -2.88 6.94 6.13
N TYR A 70 -3.34 5.71 6.35
CA TYR A 70 -2.89 4.88 7.46
C TYR A 70 -1.40 4.55 7.33
N VAL A 71 -0.97 4.06 6.17
CA VAL A 71 0.45 3.69 5.96
C VAL A 71 1.34 4.91 6.11
N MET A 72 1.01 6.05 5.47
CA MET A 72 1.80 7.28 5.61
C MET A 72 1.85 7.79 7.06
N MET A 73 0.76 7.66 7.81
CA MET A 73 0.73 7.97 9.25
C MET A 73 1.67 7.04 10.02
N THR A 74 1.61 5.72 9.83
CA THR A 74 2.48 4.77 10.55
C THR A 74 3.97 4.99 10.27
N ILE A 75 4.33 5.39 9.04
CA ILE A 75 5.69 5.78 8.69
C ILE A 75 6.09 7.06 9.46
N GLY A 76 5.20 8.06 9.52
CA GLY A 76 5.41 9.26 10.31
C GLY A 76 5.59 8.98 11.80
N CYS A 77 4.78 8.07 12.35
CA CYS A 77 4.89 7.56 13.71
C CYS A 77 6.24 6.91 13.97
N HIS A 78 6.70 6.03 13.06
CA HIS A 78 8.04 5.43 13.14
C HIS A 78 9.15 6.48 13.23
N SER A 79 9.06 7.60 12.50
CA SER A 79 10.06 8.67 12.55
C SER A 79 9.90 9.62 13.76
N ASN A 80 8.83 9.52 14.54
CA ASN A 80 8.57 10.40 15.68
C ASN A 80 9.07 9.76 17.00
N PRO A 81 10.09 10.34 17.67
CA PRO A 81 10.62 9.78 18.92
C PRO A 81 9.62 9.76 20.08
N ASN A 82 8.48 10.46 19.96
CA ASN A 82 7.46 10.54 21.02
C ASN A 82 6.23 9.64 20.78
N ASP A 83 6.14 8.93 19.64
CA ASP A 83 4.95 8.16 19.28
C ASP A 83 4.97 6.72 19.84
N GLY A 84 6.16 6.17 20.08
CA GLY A 84 6.37 4.83 20.63
C GLY A 84 6.17 3.70 19.61
N TYR A 85 5.57 3.96 18.45
CA TYR A 85 5.46 3.02 17.34
C TYR A 85 6.75 2.97 16.51
N LYS A 86 7.18 1.75 16.15
CA LYS A 86 8.32 1.50 15.25
C LYS A 86 8.03 0.31 14.37
N ILE A 87 8.25 0.46 13.07
CA ILE A 87 8.34 -0.69 12.15
C ILE A 87 9.66 -1.42 12.42
N GLU A 88 9.59 -2.67 12.89
CA GLU A 88 10.70 -3.38 13.56
C GLU A 88 11.60 -4.20 12.62
N ASN A 89 11.12 -4.57 11.42
CA ASN A 89 11.77 -5.56 10.55
C ASN A 89 12.47 -4.96 9.32
N ILE A 90 12.64 -3.64 9.28
CA ILE A 90 13.33 -2.91 8.21
C ILE A 90 14.14 -1.76 8.79
N ASP A 91 15.23 -1.39 8.12
CA ASP A 91 16.02 -0.20 8.44
C ASP A 91 15.49 1.07 7.75
N ASP A 92 16.09 2.22 8.05
CA ASP A 92 15.66 3.53 7.53
C ASP A 92 15.80 3.65 6.00
N GLU A 93 16.82 3.03 5.40
CA GLU A 93 17.06 3.03 3.95
C GLU A 93 15.99 2.17 3.26
N GLN A 94 15.76 0.98 3.78
CA GLN A 94 14.70 0.07 3.35
C GLN A 94 13.30 0.68 3.48
N LEU A 95 13.04 1.43 4.56
CA LEU A 95 11.79 2.15 4.76
C LEU A 95 11.64 3.30 3.77
N PHE A 96 12.73 4.01 3.45
CA PHE A 96 12.73 5.08 2.46
C PHE A 96 12.30 4.57 1.08
N ASP A 97 12.88 3.47 0.60
CA ASP A 97 12.58 2.90 -0.72
C ASP A 97 11.13 2.37 -0.79
N ARG A 98 10.70 1.70 0.29
CA ARG A 98 9.33 1.19 0.45
C ARG A 98 8.30 2.32 0.44
N ARG A 99 8.58 3.41 1.16
CA ARG A 99 7.73 4.62 1.18
C ARG A 99 7.64 5.23 -0.22
N GLU A 100 8.77 5.38 -0.92
CA GLU A 100 8.78 5.95 -2.27
C GLU A 100 7.88 5.14 -3.22
N ARG A 101 8.06 3.82 -3.24
CA ARG A 101 7.23 2.94 -4.08
C ARG A 101 5.76 3.04 -3.71
N PHE A 102 5.44 2.88 -2.43
CA PHE A 102 4.06 2.94 -1.94
C PHE A 102 3.38 4.23 -2.38
N GLN A 103 4.07 5.37 -2.22
CA GLN A 103 3.54 6.67 -2.61
C GLN A 103 3.31 6.76 -4.13
N LEU A 104 4.31 6.41 -4.93
CA LEU A 104 4.24 6.52 -6.39
C LEU A 104 3.22 5.56 -7.02
N VAL A 105 2.99 4.38 -6.43
CA VAL A 105 1.98 3.42 -6.89
C VAL A 105 0.57 3.96 -6.66
N PHE A 106 0.27 4.50 -5.46
CA PHE A 106 -1.02 5.11 -5.17
C PHE A 106 -1.26 6.38 -5.99
N GLU A 107 -0.27 7.27 -6.08
CA GLU A 107 -0.36 8.48 -6.92
C GLU A 107 -0.55 8.13 -8.39
N GLY A 108 0.20 7.14 -8.90
CA GLY A 108 0.07 6.64 -10.27
C GLY A 108 -1.32 6.07 -10.55
N PHE A 109 -1.89 5.33 -9.60
CA PHE A 109 -3.26 4.83 -9.70
C PHE A 109 -4.27 5.96 -9.83
N PHE A 110 -4.22 6.97 -8.94
CA PHE A 110 -5.16 8.10 -9.00
C PHE A 110 -4.95 8.99 -10.23
N LYS A 111 -3.72 9.09 -10.74
CA LYS A 111 -3.40 9.80 -11.98
C LYS A 111 -3.87 9.05 -13.23
N GLY A 112 -4.08 7.73 -13.14
CA GLY A 112 -4.33 6.86 -14.29
C GLY A 112 -3.06 6.50 -15.08
N GLU A 113 -1.88 6.74 -14.52
CA GLU A 113 -0.58 6.42 -15.12
C GLU A 113 0.31 5.72 -14.10
N MET A 114 0.30 4.38 -14.12
CA MET A 114 1.10 3.60 -13.20
C MET A 114 2.61 3.76 -13.46
N PRO A 115 3.43 3.85 -12.40
CA PRO A 115 4.88 3.88 -12.55
C PRO A 115 5.40 2.59 -13.20
N LYS A 116 6.42 2.70 -14.05
CA LYS A 116 7.06 1.50 -14.64
C LYS A 116 7.89 0.82 -13.55
N THR A 117 7.65 -0.48 -13.35
CA THR A 117 8.29 -1.30 -12.31
C THR A 117 9.81 -1.19 -12.29
N LYS A 118 10.45 -1.09 -13.47
CA LYS A 118 11.90 -0.94 -13.63
C LYS A 118 12.52 0.30 -12.94
N TYR A 119 11.72 1.30 -12.57
CA TYR A 119 12.20 2.53 -11.93
C TYR A 119 12.34 2.40 -10.42
N PHE A 120 11.76 1.38 -9.80
CA PHE A 120 11.91 1.16 -8.37
C PHE A 120 13.17 0.34 -8.09
N GLU A 121 13.92 0.72 -7.05
CA GLU A 121 14.98 -0.12 -6.49
C GLU A 121 14.35 -1.25 -5.67
N TYR A 122 13.40 -0.90 -4.80
CA TYR A 122 12.55 -1.86 -4.09
C TYR A 122 11.59 -2.62 -5.02
N GLY A 123 11.68 -3.95 -4.99
CA GLY A 123 10.86 -4.85 -5.80
C GLY A 123 11.48 -5.28 -7.13
N ARG A 124 12.71 -4.87 -7.47
CA ARG A 124 13.44 -5.37 -8.65
C ARG A 124 13.72 -6.88 -8.58
N SER A 125 14.11 -7.40 -7.42
CA SER A 125 14.39 -8.83 -7.21
C SER A 125 13.14 -9.71 -7.08
N ASN A 126 11.98 -9.11 -6.77
CA ASN A 126 10.75 -9.85 -6.49
C ASN A 126 9.86 -10.00 -7.74
N ARG A 127 10.33 -9.53 -8.91
CA ARG A 127 9.60 -9.56 -10.19
C ARG A 127 10.45 -10.08 -11.36
N GLU A 128 11.60 -10.71 -11.08
CA GLU A 128 12.39 -11.50 -12.04
C GLU A 128 11.97 -12.98 -12.04
#